data_AF-A0A3B9P8N4-F1
#
_entry.id   AF-A0A3B9P8N4-F1
#
_cell.length_a   1.000
_cell.length_b   1.000
_cell.length_c   1.000
_cell.angle_alpha   90.00
_cell.angle_beta   90.00
_cell.angle_gamma   90.00
#
_symmetry.space_group_name_H-M   'P 1'
#
loop_
_entity.id
_entity.type
_entity.pdbx_description
1 polymer ?
#
loop_
_entity_poly.entity_id
_entity_poly.type
_entity_poly.pdbx_seq_one_letter_code
_entity_poly.pdbx_strand_id
1 'polypeptide(L)'
;MFLPTTRAELDQLGWDQLDVILISDDSYIDLPFIGVAVIGKMLLDAGYKGGIIAQPDHQSETDITSLGKPRLFWGVSAGSIDSMVANYTATGRPRRNCVKATVGFSRSFT
;
A
#
# COMPACT_ATOMS: atom_id res chain seq x y z
N MET A 1 -15.00 2.22 -0.49
CA MET A 1 -14.47 0.94 -0.99
C MET A 1 -12.97 0.98 -0.78
N PHE A 2 -12.41 -0.07 -0.16
CA PHE A 2 -10.96 -0.18 0.05
C PHE A 2 -10.29 -0.62 -1.26
N LEU A 3 -9.05 -0.18 -1.47
CA LEU A 3 -8.23 -0.67 -2.58
C LEU A 3 -7.78 -2.10 -2.28
N PRO A 4 -7.80 -3.01 -3.26
CA PRO A 4 -7.26 -4.35 -3.08
C PRO A 4 -5.75 -4.28 -2.85
N THR A 5 -5.31 -5.06 -1.87
CA THR A 5 -3.91 -5.19 -1.44
C THR A 5 -3.36 -6.58 -1.69
N THR A 6 -4.23 -7.57 -1.86
CA THR A 6 -3.86 -8.97 -2.07
C THR A 6 -4.52 -9.58 -3.29
N ARG A 7 -3.91 -10.64 -3.82
CA ARG A 7 -4.45 -11.36 -4.98
C ARG A 7 -5.79 -12.05 -4.69
N ALA A 8 -6.00 -12.51 -3.45
CA ALA A 8 -7.28 -13.07 -3.03
C ALA A 8 -8.42 -12.04 -3.11
N GLU A 9 -8.15 -10.76 -2.82
CA GLU A 9 -9.13 -9.68 -2.99
C GLU A 9 -9.40 -9.38 -4.47
N LEU A 10 -8.39 -9.47 -5.33
CA LEU A 10 -8.56 -9.36 -6.78
C LEU A 10 -9.46 -10.47 -7.32
N ASP A 11 -9.26 -11.71 -6.87
CA ASP A 11 -10.07 -12.86 -7.29
C ASP A 11 -11.53 -12.71 -6.83
N GLN A 12 -11.78 -12.18 -5.63
CA GLN A 12 -13.14 -11.86 -5.14
C GLN A 12 -13.81 -10.76 -5.97
N LEU A 13 -13.04 -9.79 -6.46
CA LEU A 13 -13.52 -8.73 -7.34
C LEU A 13 -13.63 -9.17 -8.82
N GLY A 14 -13.15 -10.36 -9.16
CA GLY A 14 -13.11 -10.88 -10.52
C GLY A 14 -12.14 -10.13 -11.43
N TRP A 15 -11.03 -9.63 -10.88
CA TRP A 15 -10.03 -8.86 -11.61
C TRP A 15 -8.81 -9.71 -11.94
N ASP A 16 -8.67 -10.13 -13.20
CA ASP A 16 -7.48 -10.87 -13.67
C ASP A 16 -6.19 -10.02 -13.66
N GLN A 17 -6.33 -8.70 -13.85
CA GLN A 17 -5.20 -7.77 -13.94
C GLN A 17 -5.55 -6.38 -13.43
N LEU A 18 -4.57 -5.74 -12.77
CA LEU A 18 -4.62 -4.34 -12.34
C LEU A 18 -4.12 -3.40 -13.45
N ASP A 19 -4.77 -2.26 -13.59
CA ASP A 19 -4.32 -1.20 -14.50
C ASP A 19 -3.17 -0.40 -13.90
N VAL A 20 -3.31 -0.05 -12.61
CA VAL A 20 -2.35 0.76 -11.87
C VAL A 20 -2.05 0.09 -10.54
N ILE A 21 -0.77 -0.04 -10.22
CA ILE A 21 -0.32 -0.49 -8.89
C ILE A 21 0.36 0.68 -8.21
N LEU A 22 -0.15 1.03 -7.04
CA LEU A 22 0.39 2.08 -6.20
C LEU A 22 1.26 1.47 -5.09
N ILE A 23 2.48 1.95 -4.94
CA ILE A 23 3.40 1.54 -3.87
C ILE A 23 3.52 2.70 -2.88
N SER A 24 3.34 2.41 -1.60
CA SER A 24 3.45 3.38 -0.51
C SER A 24 4.39 2.86 0.58
N ASP A 25 5.28 3.71 1.09
CA ASP A 25 6.14 3.39 2.25
C ASP A 25 5.42 3.57 3.60
N ASP A 26 4.22 4.15 3.58
CA ASP A 26 3.33 4.24 4.73
C ASP A 26 2.32 3.08 4.77
N SER A 27 1.83 2.78 5.97
CA SER A 27 0.67 1.89 6.14
C SER A 27 -0.52 2.43 5.35
N TYR A 28 -1.21 1.55 4.63
CA TYR A 28 -2.41 1.94 3.90
C TYR A 28 -3.52 2.30 4.88
N ILE A 29 -3.90 3.58 4.90
CA ILE A 29 -5.04 4.09 5.64
C ILE A 29 -5.93 4.85 4.68
N ASP A 30 -7.22 4.55 4.70
CA ASP A 30 -8.20 5.16 3.80
C ASP A 30 -8.64 6.54 4.31
N LEU A 31 -7.68 7.49 4.35
CA LEU A 31 -7.89 8.86 4.80
C LEU A 31 -7.69 9.86 3.65
N PRO A 32 -8.47 10.96 3.61
CA PRO A 32 -8.33 11.98 2.56
C PRO A 32 -6.97 12.72 2.60
N PHE A 33 -6.25 12.63 3.72
CA PHE A 33 -4.92 13.21 3.88
C PHE A 33 -3.81 12.36 3.23
N ILE A 34 -4.11 11.10 2.85
CA ILE A 34 -3.16 10.21 2.21
C ILE A 34 -3.37 10.28 0.69
N GLY A 35 -2.44 10.94 0.00
CA GLY A 35 -2.53 11.15 -1.44
C GLY A 35 -2.69 9.86 -2.24
N VAL A 36 -2.05 8.78 -1.82
CA VAL A 36 -2.15 7.46 -2.48
C VAL A 36 -3.58 6.90 -2.43
N ALA A 37 -4.28 7.06 -1.30
CA ALA A 37 -5.66 6.62 -1.15
C ALA A 37 -6.62 7.46 -2.02
N VAL A 38 -6.37 8.78 -2.11
CA VAL A 38 -7.15 9.69 -2.96
C VAL A 38 -6.96 9.34 -4.44
N ILE A 39 -5.72 9.14 -4.88
CA ILE A 39 -5.40 8.76 -6.27
C ILE A 39 -6.04 7.42 -6.60
N GLY A 40 -5.91 6.41 -5.73
CA GLY A 40 -6.52 5.10 -5.95
C GLY A 40 -8.05 5.17 -6.06
N LYS A 41 -8.71 5.96 -5.22
CA LYS A 41 -10.17 6.18 -5.32
C LYS A 41 -10.57 6.90 -6.60
N MET A 42 -9.84 7.94 -6.99
CA MET A 42 -10.11 8.64 -8.25
C MET A 42 -9.96 7.68 -9.46
N LEU A 43 -8.96 6.80 -9.43
CA LEU A 43 -8.78 5.79 -10.47
C LEU A 43 -9.94 4.80 -10.51
N LEU A 44 -10.41 4.33 -9.35
CA LEU A 44 -11.58 3.46 -9.25
C LEU A 44 -12.86 4.15 -9.77
N ASP A 45 -13.09 5.41 -9.41
CA ASP A 45 -14.25 6.19 -9.85
C ASP A 45 -14.21 6.46 -11.37
N ALA A 46 -13.00 6.57 -11.95
CA ALA A 46 -12.79 6.65 -13.39
C ALA A 46 -12.94 5.29 -14.11
N GLY A 47 -13.16 4.20 -13.38
CA GLY A 47 -13.34 2.85 -13.93
C GLY A 47 -12.04 2.06 -14.15
N TYR A 48 -10.91 2.52 -13.62
CA TYR A 48 -9.64 1.80 -13.66
C TYR A 48 -9.50 0.86 -12.46
N LYS A 49 -8.83 -0.26 -12.69
CA LYS A 49 -8.52 -1.25 -11.64
C LYS A 49 -7.23 -0.85 -10.92
N GLY A 50 -7.36 -0.15 -9.79
CA GLY A 50 -6.24 0.25 -8.95
C GLY A 50 -6.01 -0.72 -7.80
N GLY A 51 -4.74 -1.04 -7.51
CA GLY A 51 -4.33 -1.78 -6.30
C GLY A 51 -3.23 -1.05 -5.54
N ILE A 52 -3.05 -1.38 -4.26
CA ILE A 52 -2.03 -0.74 -3.41
C ILE A 52 -1.16 -1.77 -2.69
N ILE A 53 0.14 -1.52 -2.66
CA ILE A 53 1.15 -2.26 -1.87
C ILE A 53 1.69 -1.28 -0.83
N ALA A 54 1.44 -1.57 0.44
CA ALA A 54 1.97 -0.80 1.56
C ALA A 54 3.19 -1.49 2.16
N GLN A 55 4.25 -0.72 2.44
CA GLN A 55 5.49 -1.18 3.08
C GLN A 55 6.08 -2.46 2.47
N PRO A 56 6.35 -2.53 1.15
CA PRO A 56 6.98 -3.70 0.57
C PRO A 56 8.38 -3.92 1.16
N ASP A 57 8.76 -5.17 1.39
CA ASP A 57 10.15 -5.44 1.75
C ASP A 57 11.06 -5.29 0.54
N HIS A 58 12.02 -4.36 0.60
CA HIS A 58 13.01 -4.18 -0.47
C HIS A 58 13.95 -5.37 -0.62
N GLN A 59 14.06 -6.23 0.40
CA GLN A 59 14.85 -7.47 0.33
C GLN A 59 14.10 -8.63 -0.31
N SER A 60 12.78 -8.52 -0.49
CA SER A 60 11.95 -9.58 -1.05
C SER A 60 11.26 -9.13 -2.33
N GLU A 61 11.69 -9.66 -3.47
CA GLU A 61 11.05 -9.43 -4.76
C GLU A 61 9.58 -9.91 -4.77
N THR A 62 9.22 -10.83 -3.87
CA THR A 62 7.88 -11.40 -3.75
C THR A 62 6.82 -10.35 -3.45
N ASP A 63 7.11 -9.34 -2.63
CA ASP A 63 6.10 -8.40 -2.14
C ASP A 63 5.66 -7.47 -3.27
N ILE A 64 6.63 -7.01 -4.06
CA ILE A 64 6.39 -6.14 -5.21
C ILE A 64 5.73 -6.94 -6.35
N THR A 65 6.12 -8.20 -6.54
CA THR A 65 5.57 -9.05 -7.60
C THR A 65 4.26 -9.75 -7.26
N SER A 66 3.81 -9.70 -5.99
CA SER A 66 2.60 -10.39 -5.50
C SER A 66 1.32 -10.03 -6.27
N LEU A 67 1.17 -8.77 -6.65
CA LEU A 67 0.01 -8.28 -7.42
C LEU A 67 0.17 -8.43 -8.94
N GLY A 68 1.33 -8.88 -9.42
CA GLY A 68 1.62 -9.05 -10.83
C GLY A 68 1.98 -7.75 -11.56
N LYS A 69 1.95 -7.79 -12.90
CA LYS A 69 2.33 -6.66 -13.76
C LYS A 69 1.12 -5.76 -14.07
N PRO A 70 1.20 -4.44 -13.83
CA PRO A 70 0.14 -3.51 -14.17
C PRO A 70 0.04 -3.32 -15.68
N ARG A 71 -1.17 -3.02 -16.17
CA ARG A 71 -1.40 -2.76 -17.59
C ARG A 71 -0.90 -1.38 -18.04
N LEU A 72 -0.97 -0.37 -17.16
CA LEU A 72 -0.61 1.01 -17.48
C LEU A 72 0.73 1.41 -16.84
N PHE A 73 0.80 1.55 -15.52
CA PHE A 73 2.01 2.02 -14.83
C PHE A 73 2.05 1.64 -13.34
N TRP A 74 3.23 1.84 -12.75
CA TRP A 74 3.48 1.78 -11.31
C TRP A 74 3.56 3.19 -10.75
N GLY A 75 2.78 3.49 -9.70
CA GLY A 75 2.85 4.76 -8.99
C GLY A 75 3.56 4.56 -7.65
N VAL A 76 4.80 5.05 -7.52
CA VAL A 76 5.56 4.94 -6.26
C VAL A 76 5.46 6.25 -5.49
N SER A 77 5.10 6.16 -4.21
CA SER A 77 5.04 7.29 -3.29
C SER A 77 5.82 6.98 -2.01
N ALA A 78 6.60 7.93 -1.53
CA ALA A 78 7.35 7.83 -0.28
C ALA A 78 6.45 7.93 0.98
N GLY A 79 5.13 8.02 0.81
CA GLY A 79 4.20 8.25 1.91
C GLY A 79 3.97 9.73 2.19
N SER A 80 3.10 10.01 3.16
CA SER A 80 2.82 11.35 3.67
C SER A 80 3.67 11.69 4.90
N ILE A 81 4.29 10.67 5.53
CA ILE A 81 5.14 10.84 6.71
C ILE A 81 6.60 10.97 6.27
N ASP A 82 7.26 12.03 6.75
CA ASP A 82 8.68 12.23 6.47
C ASP A 82 9.56 11.18 7.19
N SER A 83 10.59 10.73 6.48
CA SER A 83 11.62 9.81 6.94
C SER A 83 12.28 10.23 8.27
N MET A 84 12.38 11.53 8.56
CA MET A 84 12.89 12.02 9.84
C MET A 84 11.92 11.74 10.99
N VAL A 85 10.62 11.91 10.78
CA VAL A 85 9.59 11.67 11.80
C VAL A 85 9.34 10.17 11.99
N ALA A 86 9.49 9.36 10.94
CA ALA A 86 9.40 7.91 11.01
C ALA A 86 10.59 7.31 11.81
N ASN A 87 11.81 7.76 11.52
CA ASN A 87 13.03 7.17 12.10
C ASN A 87 13.51 7.83 13.38
N TYR A 88 13.13 9.07 13.67
CA TYR A 88 13.60 9.80 14.85
C TYR A 88 12.48 10.06 15.86
N THR A 89 12.82 9.89 17.13
CA THR A 89 11.98 10.42 18.23
C THR A 89 12.13 11.93 18.32
N ALA A 90 11.16 12.63 18.92
CA ALA A 90 11.19 14.09 19.14
C ALA A 90 12.45 14.59 19.89
N THR A 91 13.19 13.68 20.55
CA THR A 91 14.46 13.92 21.23
C THR A 91 15.71 13.62 20.37
N GLY A 92 15.55 13.41 19.06
CA GLY A 92 16.66 13.21 18.11
C GLY A 92 17.35 11.85 18.19
N ARG A 93 16.79 10.88 18.93
CA ARG A 93 17.34 9.52 18.99
C ARG A 93 16.77 8.66 17.86
N PRO A 94 17.61 7.93 17.12
CA PRO A 94 17.16 6.99 16.11
C PRO A 94 16.35 5.86 16.77
N ARG A 95 15.16 5.57 16.26
CA ARG A 95 14.34 4.44 16.68
C ARG A 95 14.98 3.16 16.16
N ARG A 96 15.62 2.42 17.06
CA ARG A 96 16.31 1.15 16.78
C ARG A 96 15.39 -0.01 16.32
N ASN A 97 14.06 0.18 16.36
CA ASN A 97 13.10 -0.68 15.69
C ASN A 97 12.31 0.17 14.69
N CYS A 98 12.58 -0.03 13.40
CA CYS A 98 11.65 0.38 12.36
C CYS A 98 10.35 -0.40 12.60
N VAL A 99 9.27 0.31 12.96
CA VAL A 99 7.94 -0.28 13.00
C VAL A 99 7.49 -0.42 11.55
N LYS A 100 7.93 -1.51 10.89
CA LYS A 100 7.12 -2.07 9.80
C LYS A 100 5.82 -2.47 10.49
N ALA A 101 4.71 -1.82 10.16
CA ALA A 101 3.42 -2.26 10.62
C ALA A 101 3.14 -3.57 9.88
N THR A 102 3.65 -4.69 10.39
CA THR A 102 3.20 -6.02 9.99
C THR A 102 1.72 -6.06 10.37
N VAL A 103 0.85 -5.73 9.40
CA VAL A 103 -0.60 -5.92 9.54
C VAL A 103 -0.83 -7.42 9.50
N GLY A 104 -0.57 -8.08 10.62
CA GLY A 104 -1.07 -9.41 10.91
C GLY A 104 -2.57 -9.28 11.10
N PHE A 105 -3.33 -9.36 10.00
CA PHE A 105 -4.78 -9.38 10.07
C PHE A 105 -5.24 -10.77 10.52
N SER A 106 -5.14 -11.06 11.83
CA SER A 106 -5.80 -12.22 12.42
C SER A 106 -7.31 -11.94 12.49
N ARG A 107 -8.05 -12.39 11.48
CA ARG A 107 -9.51 -12.53 11.59
C ARG A 107 -9.83 -13.66 12.56
N SER A 108 -10.15 -13.30 13.80
CA SER A 108 -10.97 -14.16 14.66
C SER A 108 -12.38 -13.57 14.68
N PHE A 109 -13.27 -14.15 13.87
CA PHE A 109 -14.71 -14.00 14.02
C PHE A 109 -15.25 -15.29 14.65
N THR A 110 -15.80 -15.17 15.85
CA THR A 110 -16.84 -16.04 16.42
C THR A 110 -17.82 -15.13 17.13
#